data_AF-A0A7X2H902-F1
#
_entry.id   AF-A0A7X2H902-F1
#
_cell.length_a   1.000
_cell.length_b   1.000
_cell.length_c   1.000
_cell.angle_alpha   90.00
_cell.angle_beta   90.00
_cell.angle_gamma   90.00
#
_symmetry.space_group_name_H-M   'P 1'
#
loop_
_entity.id
_entity.type
_entity.pdbx_description
1 polymer ?
#
loop_
_entity_poly.entity_id
_entity_poly.type
_entity_poly.pdbx_seq_one_letter_code
_entity_poly.pdbx_strand_id
1 'polypeptide(L)'
;MPLVFKRLLYAGDIFEGEIQGFFVQAHVFSEPSSYGITEGQISRLMVYQNQQKEFGNNLANFNRGWDGSPPEDTKIRAVIEAAVRQFDDKAVDWRFEASRKNESY
;
A
#
# COMPACT_ATOMS: atom_id res chain seq x y z
N MET A 1 -14.07 0.66 -4.49
CA MET A 1 -14.07 -0.44 -5.48
C MET A 1 -12.79 -1.24 -5.27
N PRO A 2 -12.72 -2.54 -5.64
CA PRO A 2 -11.46 -3.27 -5.56
C PRO A 2 -10.43 -2.69 -6.53
N LEU A 3 -9.14 -2.84 -6.22
CA LEU A 3 -8.07 -2.52 -7.16
C LEU A 3 -8.11 -3.51 -8.33
N VAL A 4 -7.87 -2.99 -9.52
CA VAL A 4 -7.94 -3.75 -10.77
C VAL A 4 -6.54 -3.91 -11.34
N PHE A 5 -6.25 -5.09 -11.88
CA PHE A 5 -4.99 -5.38 -12.55
C PHE A 5 -4.69 -4.35 -13.65
N LYS A 6 -3.45 -3.88 -13.73
CA LYS A 6 -2.97 -2.96 -14.75
C LYS A 6 -1.80 -3.51 -15.56
N ARG A 7 -0.83 -4.15 -14.90
CA ARG A 7 0.42 -4.54 -15.56
C ARG A 7 1.14 -5.65 -14.79
N LEU A 8 1.68 -6.61 -15.53
CA LEU A 8 2.62 -7.62 -15.04
C LEU A 8 4.03 -7.06 -14.91
N LEU A 9 4.70 -7.37 -13.80
CA LEU A 9 6.14 -7.13 -13.59
C LEU A 9 6.84 -8.46 -13.25
N TYR A 10 8.17 -8.47 -13.33
CA TYR A 10 8.96 -9.67 -13.06
C TYR A 10 8.79 -10.20 -11.63
N ALA A 11 8.56 -9.30 -10.67
CA ALA A 11 8.44 -9.63 -9.26
C ALA A 11 7.10 -9.14 -8.70
N GLY A 12 5.99 -9.49 -9.35
CA GLY A 12 4.64 -9.11 -8.93
C GLY A 12 3.84 -8.34 -9.98
N ASP A 13 2.64 -7.91 -9.61
CA ASP A 13 1.68 -7.24 -10.47
C ASP A 13 1.32 -5.84 -9.94
N ILE A 14 1.03 -4.93 -10.85
CA ILE A 14 0.52 -3.60 -10.53
C ILE A 14 -1.01 -3.61 -10.59
N PHE A 15 -1.62 -3.14 -9.52
CA PHE A 15 -3.06 -2.92 -9.40
C PHE A 15 -3.35 -1.45 -9.12
N GLU A 16 -4.44 -0.94 -9.68
CA GLU A 16 -4.88 0.43 -9.45
C GLU A 16 -6.40 0.51 -9.36
N GLY A 17 -6.89 1.48 -8.59
CA GLY A 17 -8.33 1.70 -8.46
C GLY A 17 -8.65 2.78 -7.43
N GLU A 18 -9.94 3.02 -7.27
CA GLU A 18 -10.46 3.97 -6.29
C GLU A 18 -11.06 3.25 -5.09
N ILE A 19 -10.55 3.55 -3.90
CA ILE A 19 -11.02 3.03 -2.62
C ILE A 19 -11.45 4.23 -1.79
N GLN A 20 -12.73 4.27 -1.40
CA GLN A 20 -13.28 5.30 -0.50
C GLN A 20 -13.00 6.75 -0.95
N GLY A 21 -13.01 7.02 -2.26
CA GLY A 21 -12.75 8.35 -2.82
C GLY A 21 -11.27 8.67 -3.06
N PHE A 22 -10.36 7.75 -2.73
CA PHE A 22 -8.92 7.91 -2.94
C PHE A 22 -8.43 7.00 -4.04
N PHE A 23 -7.49 7.51 -4.84
CA PHE A 23 -6.84 6.71 -5.86
C PHE A 23 -5.66 5.96 -5.25
N VAL A 24 -5.58 4.66 -5.51
CA VAL A 24 -4.56 3.77 -4.95
C VAL A 24 -3.84 3.05 -6.07
N GLN A 25 -2.52 3.00 -5.97
CA GLN A 25 -1.65 2.14 -6.78
C GLN A 25 -0.92 1.17 -5.85
N ALA A 26 -0.97 -0.13 -6.16
CA ALA A 26 -0.31 -1.17 -5.40
C ALA A 26 0.57 -2.04 -6.31
N HIS A 27 1.76 -2.40 -5.82
CA HIS A 27 2.58 -3.47 -6.38
C HIS A 27 2.49 -4.68 -5.45
N VAL A 28 1.97 -5.78 -5.98
CA VAL A 28 1.58 -6.96 -5.21
C VAL A 28 2.43 -8.14 -5.69
N PHE A 29 3.20 -8.72 -4.80
CA PHE A 29 3.97 -9.94 -5.07
C PHE A 29 3.03 -11.14 -5.19
N SER A 30 3.50 -12.21 -5.85
CA SER A 30 2.75 -13.47 -5.95
C SER A 30 2.62 -14.21 -4.61
N GLU A 31 3.52 -13.92 -3.67
CA GLU A 31 3.56 -14.52 -2.34
C GLU A 31 3.85 -13.45 -1.28
N PRO A 32 3.39 -13.63 -0.03
CA PRO A 32 3.72 -12.74 1.08
C PRO A 32 5.24 -12.61 1.31
N SER A 33 5.67 -11.45 1.80
CA SER A 33 7.09 -11.16 2.00
C SER A 33 7.31 -10.28 3.22
N SER A 34 8.47 -10.41 3.87
CA SER A 34 8.94 -9.50 4.92
C SER A 34 9.10 -8.05 4.46
N TYR A 35 9.03 -7.77 3.16
CA TYR A 35 8.96 -6.40 2.62
C TYR A 35 7.54 -5.86 2.48
N GLY A 36 6.52 -6.72 2.47
CA GLY A 36 5.13 -6.30 2.29
C GLY A 36 4.54 -5.63 3.52
N ILE A 37 3.45 -4.88 3.34
CA ILE A 37 2.67 -4.32 4.46
C ILE A 37 2.19 -5.50 5.33
N THR A 38 2.40 -5.43 6.63
CA THR A 38 2.13 -6.49 7.62
C THR A 38 2.70 -7.85 7.19
N GLU A 39 3.87 -7.83 6.56
CA GLU A 39 4.51 -9.02 5.97
C GLU A 39 3.61 -9.77 4.97
N GLY A 40 2.74 -9.02 4.26
CA GLY A 40 1.84 -9.50 3.22
C GLY A 40 2.43 -9.41 1.81
N GLN A 41 1.56 -9.44 0.81
CA GLN A 41 1.94 -9.41 -0.61
C GLN A 41 2.18 -8.00 -1.15
N ILE A 42 1.59 -6.96 -0.54
CA ILE A 42 1.71 -5.58 -1.03
C ILE A 42 3.10 -5.01 -0.70
N SER A 43 4.01 -5.03 -1.68
CA SER A 43 5.39 -4.56 -1.53
C SER A 43 5.58 -3.06 -1.75
N ARG A 44 4.63 -2.43 -2.46
CA ARG A 44 4.54 -0.97 -2.62
C ARG A 44 3.07 -0.56 -2.66
N LEU A 45 2.75 0.55 -2.01
CA LEU A 45 1.42 1.16 -2.04
C LEU A 45 1.54 2.68 -2.00
N MET A 46 0.84 3.35 -2.90
CA MET A 46 0.72 4.81 -2.92
C MET A 46 -0.75 5.20 -2.90
N VAL A 47 -1.12 6.11 -2.01
CA VAL A 47 -2.46 6.70 -1.92
C VAL A 47 -2.42 8.14 -2.38
N TYR A 48 -3.33 8.53 -3.25
CA TYR A 48 -3.46 9.89 -3.79
C TYR A 48 -4.86 10.43 -3.57
N GLN A 49 -4.98 11.75 -3.51
CA GLN A 49 -6.27 12.43 -3.43
C GLN A 49 -7.15 12.13 -4.65
N ASN A 50 -6.56 11.97 -5.83
CA ASN A 50 -7.28 11.70 -7.08
C ASN A 50 -6.36 10.99 -8.11
N GLN A 51 -6.91 10.70 -9.29
CA GLN A 51 -6.23 9.96 -10.37
C GLN A 51 -5.06 10.71 -11.02
N GLN A 52 -4.87 12.01 -10.77
CA GLN A 52 -3.82 12.80 -11.44
C GLN A 52 -2.41 12.40 -10.98
N LYS A 53 -2.27 11.57 -9.93
CA LYS A 53 -0.99 11.01 -9.45
C LYS A 53 0.11 12.07 -9.37
N GLU A 54 -0.22 13.23 -8.79
CA GLU A 54 0.72 14.34 -8.70
C GLU A 54 1.98 13.91 -7.97
N PHE A 55 3.12 14.05 -8.66
CA PHE A 55 4.41 13.63 -8.14
C PHE A 55 4.74 14.40 -6.86
N GLY A 56 5.03 13.68 -5.77
CA GLY A 56 5.28 14.28 -4.45
C GLY A 56 4.04 14.64 -3.64
N ASN A 57 2.82 14.39 -4.14
CA ASN A 57 1.55 14.71 -3.44
C ASN A 57 0.77 13.43 -3.09
N ASN A 58 1.48 12.37 -2.70
CA ASN A 58 0.84 11.18 -2.13
C ASN A 58 0.49 11.43 -0.65
N LEU A 59 -0.64 10.88 -0.21
CA LEU A 59 -1.12 10.95 1.17
C LEU A 59 -0.51 9.84 2.03
N ALA A 60 -0.06 8.77 1.38
CA ALA A 60 0.72 7.72 1.97
C ALA A 60 1.60 7.08 0.90
N ASN A 61 2.84 6.76 1.28
CA ASN A 61 3.83 6.09 0.45
C ASN A 61 4.46 4.95 1.25
N PHE A 62 4.15 3.74 0.84
CA PHE A 62 4.83 2.54 1.28
C PHE A 62 5.63 1.99 0.10
N ASN A 63 6.94 1.83 0.27
CA ASN A 63 7.82 1.20 -0.70
C ASN A 63 8.81 0.31 0.05
N ARG A 64 8.36 -0.91 0.39
CA ARG A 64 9.07 -1.87 1.26
C ARG A 64 9.36 -1.33 2.67
N GLY A 65 8.60 -0.33 3.08
CA GLY A 65 8.80 0.51 4.26
C GLY A 65 8.02 1.81 4.08
N TRP A 66 7.65 2.46 5.19
CA TRP A 66 6.93 3.73 5.13
C TRP A 66 7.91 4.86 4.83
N ASP A 67 7.50 5.79 3.96
CA ASP A 67 8.24 7.04 3.76
C ASP A 67 8.09 7.92 5.02
N GLY A 68 9.02 7.78 5.96
CA GLY A 68 8.91 8.34 7.30
C GLY A 68 8.16 7.42 8.27
N SER A 69 6.91 7.75 8.59
CA SER A 69 6.06 6.99 9.52
C SER A 69 4.79 6.49 8.82
N PRO A 70 4.16 5.40 9.30
CA PRO A 70 2.85 5.01 8.82
C PRO A 70 1.84 6.16 8.97
N PRO A 71 0.85 6.27 8.08
CA PRO A 71 -0.15 7.33 8.15
C PRO A 71 -0.93 7.25 9.47
N GLU A 72 -1.23 8.40 10.08
CA GLU A 72 -2.08 8.49 11.28
C GLU A 72 -3.54 8.78 10.95
N ASP A 73 -3.81 9.35 9.77
CA ASP A 73 -5.18 9.63 9.32
C ASP A 73 -5.99 8.34 9.18
N THR A 74 -7.04 8.23 9.98
CA THR A 74 -7.97 7.09 10.00
C THR A 74 -8.59 6.77 8.64
N LYS A 75 -8.84 7.77 7.78
CA LYS A 75 -9.37 7.54 6.43
C LYS A 75 -8.33 6.89 5.54
N ILE A 76 -7.08 7.34 5.63
CA ILE A 76 -5.98 6.77 4.85
C ILE A 76 -5.66 5.34 5.33
N ARG A 77 -5.70 5.10 6.65
CA ARG A 77 -5.60 3.75 7.21
C ARG A 77 -6.71 2.83 6.70
N ALA A 78 -7.96 3.28 6.68
CA ALA A 78 -9.09 2.49 6.17
C ALA A 78 -8.94 2.15 4.67
N VAL A 79 -8.35 3.06 3.88
CA VAL A 79 -8.02 2.80 2.47
C VAL A 79 -6.96 1.70 2.34
N ILE A 80 -5.90 1.77 3.14
CA ILE A 80 -4.81 0.78 3.15
C ILE A 80 -5.32 -0.58 3.63
N GLU A 81 -6.12 -0.62 4.70
CA GLU A 81 -6.75 -1.83 5.21
C GLU A 81 -7.63 -2.50 4.15
N ALA A 82 -8.41 -1.73 3.40
CA ALA A 82 -9.22 -2.27 2.31
C ALA A 82 -8.35 -2.87 1.19
N ALA A 83 -7.22 -2.23 0.87
CA ALA A 83 -6.26 -2.79 -0.09
C ALA A 83 -5.61 -4.08 0.43
N VAL A 84 -5.14 -4.10 1.68
CA VAL A 84 -4.54 -5.30 2.30
C VAL A 84 -5.55 -6.44 2.39
N ARG A 85 -6.79 -6.15 2.77
CA ARG A 85 -7.87 -7.15 2.83
C ARG A 85 -8.12 -7.81 1.47
N GLN A 86 -7.98 -7.07 0.37
CA GLN A 86 -8.19 -7.62 -0.97
C GLN A 86 -7.15 -8.69 -1.34
N PHE A 87 -5.89 -8.53 -0.95
CA PHE A 87 -4.81 -9.44 -1.38
C PHE A 87 -4.43 -10.46 -0.31
N ASP A 88 -4.44 -10.07 0.95
CA ASP A 88 -3.92 -10.88 2.06
C ASP A 88 -5.04 -11.38 3.01
N ASP A 89 -6.30 -11.01 2.78
CA ASP A 89 -7.49 -11.34 3.61
C ASP A 89 -7.28 -11.15 5.13
N LYS A 90 -6.44 -10.18 5.52
CA LYS A 90 -6.08 -9.90 6.92
C LYS A 90 -6.19 -8.43 7.27
N ALA A 91 -6.15 -8.15 8.58
CA ALA A 91 -6.08 -6.79 9.11
C ALA A 91 -4.63 -6.28 9.08
N VAL A 92 -4.47 -4.96 9.02
CA VAL A 92 -3.14 -4.33 9.13
C VAL A 92 -2.73 -4.26 10.59
N ASP A 93 -1.57 -4.82 10.92
CA ASP A 93 -0.96 -4.62 12.23
C ASP A 93 -0.23 -3.27 12.27
N TRP A 94 -0.98 -2.21 12.60
CA TRP A 94 -0.42 -0.86 12.71
C TRP A 94 0.66 -0.71 13.79
N ARG A 95 0.68 -1.58 14.81
CA ARG A 95 1.73 -1.55 15.83
C ARG A 95 3.03 -2.08 15.25
N PHE A 96 2.96 -3.20 14.54
CA PHE A 96 4.10 -3.73 13.79
C PHE A 96 4.60 -2.70 12.77
N GLU A 97 3.72 -2.13 11.94
CA GLU A 97 4.08 -1.13 10.93
C GLU A 97 4.74 0.12 11.53
N ALA A 98 4.28 0.60 12.69
CA ALA A 98 4.89 1.72 13.39
C ALA A 98 6.27 1.39 14.01
N SER A 99 6.51 0.12 14.35
CA SER A 99 7.79 -0.35 14.88
C SER A 99 8.83 -0.67 13.81
N ARG A 100 8.40 -0.76 12.54
CA ARG A 100 9.28 -1.01 11.40
C ARG A 100 10.20 0.20 11.25
N LYS A 101 11.47 0.04 11.62
CA LYS A 101 12.48 1.08 11.36
C LYS A 101 12.64 1.20 9.86
N ASN A 102 12.72 2.43 9.36
CA ASN A 102 13.26 2.66 8.03
C ASN A 102 14.72 2.17 8.05
N GLU A 103 14.97 0.97 7.54
CA GLU A 103 16.31 0.62 7.10
C GLU A 103 16.61 1.48 5.87
N SER A 104 17.03 2.71 6.14
CA SER A 104 17.67 3.57 5.16
C SER A 104 18.96 2.87 4.75
N TYR A 105 18.92 2.14 3.63
CA TYR A 105 20.13 1.71 2.92
C TYR A 105 20.69 2.87 2.11
#